data_AF-A0A944C5A4-F1
#
_entry.id   AF-A0A944C5A4-F1
#
_cell.length_a   1.000
_cell.length_b   1.000
_cell.length_c   1.000
_cell.angle_alpha   90.00
_cell.angle_beta   90.00
_cell.angle_gamma   90.00
#
_symmetry.space_group_name_H-M   'P 1'
#
loop_
_entity.id
_entity.type
_entity.pdbx_description
1 polymer ?
#
loop_
_entity_poly.entity_id
_entity_poly.type
_entity_poly.pdbx_seq_one_letter_code
_entity_poly.pdbx_strand_id
1 'polypeptide(L)'
;MNQEKIMKAKMVTAIFIALAAVVAVFVFAGLYFDQRRINRLEYIDQYENNILLAAQEIDKYNEKQTDYDLHYNMVLSDLGAARSIIFLIDDYTEKQKIINELHYCFVKYPNQMREKLDDSSKALHDIADHLDKGYDEAKEIVDSINKLGD
;
A
#
# COMPACT_ATOMS: atom_id res chain seq x y z
N MET A 1 -22.18 -43.83 45.06
CA MET A 1 -21.61 -42.52 44.69
C MET A 1 -22.78 -41.58 44.38
N ASN A 2 -22.98 -40.52 45.18
CA ASN A 2 -24.20 -39.70 45.14
C ASN A 2 -24.27 -38.87 43.84
N GLN A 3 -25.36 -38.96 43.06
CA GLN A 3 -25.50 -38.28 41.76
C GLN A 3 -25.32 -36.76 41.85
N GLU A 4 -25.68 -36.17 42.97
CA GLU A 4 -25.51 -34.73 43.25
C GLU A 4 -24.03 -34.30 43.25
N LYS A 5 -23.12 -35.13 43.78
CA LYS A 5 -21.68 -34.84 43.78
C LYS A 5 -21.08 -34.89 42.38
N ILE A 6 -21.56 -35.81 41.55
CA ILE A 6 -21.14 -35.94 40.15
C ILE A 6 -21.61 -34.71 39.35
N MET A 7 -22.84 -34.26 39.57
CA MET A 7 -23.39 -33.08 38.89
C MET A 7 -22.64 -31.80 39.28
N LYS A 8 -22.34 -31.59 40.57
CA LYS A 8 -21.54 -30.45 41.05
C LYS A 8 -20.12 -30.45 40.46
N ALA A 9 -19.46 -31.61 40.42
CA ALA A 9 -18.13 -31.73 39.81
C ALA A 9 -18.14 -31.37 38.31
N LYS A 10 -19.12 -31.89 37.56
CA LYS A 10 -19.29 -31.54 36.13
C LYS A 10 -19.53 -30.04 35.91
N MET A 11 -20.32 -29.41 36.78
CA MET A 11 -20.60 -27.97 36.70
C MET A 11 -19.35 -27.13 36.95
N VAL A 12 -18.54 -27.51 37.95
CA VAL A 12 -17.25 -26.85 38.23
C VAL A 12 -16.28 -27.02 37.06
N THR A 13 -16.16 -28.23 36.49
CA THR A 13 -15.34 -28.46 35.30
C THR A 13 -15.82 -27.63 34.11
N ALA A 14 -17.13 -27.53 33.88
CA ALA A 14 -17.70 -26.71 32.81
C ALA A 14 -17.37 -25.21 33.00
N ILE A 15 -17.42 -24.70 34.24
CA ILE A 15 -17.02 -23.32 34.55
C ILE A 15 -15.55 -23.09 34.22
N PHE A 16 -14.66 -24.00 34.61
CA PHE A 16 -13.23 -23.87 34.28
C PHE A 16 -12.98 -23.92 32.77
N ILE A 17 -13.66 -24.81 32.04
CA ILE A 17 -13.55 -24.87 30.58
C ILE A 17 -14.07 -23.56 29.96
N ALA A 18 -15.19 -23.02 30.43
CA ALA A 18 -15.73 -21.76 29.94
C ALA A 18 -14.77 -20.58 30.20
N LEU A 19 -14.17 -20.51 31.39
CA LEU A 19 -13.16 -19.49 31.71
C LEU A 19 -11.92 -19.63 30.82
N ALA A 20 -11.42 -20.86 30.61
CA ALA A 20 -10.29 -21.11 29.73
C ALA A 20 -10.60 -20.70 28.27
N ALA A 21 -11.81 -21.00 27.79
CA ALA A 21 -12.26 -20.60 26.45
C ALA A 21 -12.35 -19.06 26.31
N VAL A 22 -12.86 -18.35 27.32
CA VAL A 22 -12.91 -16.88 27.33
C VAL A 22 -11.50 -16.29 27.28
N VAL A 23 -10.56 -16.81 28.08
CA VAL A 23 -9.16 -16.38 28.04
C VAL A 23 -8.55 -16.62 26.66
N ALA A 24 -8.80 -17.80 26.06
CA ALA A 24 -8.31 -18.10 24.72
C ALA A 24 -8.84 -17.11 23.67
N VAL A 25 -10.12 -16.75 23.72
CA VAL A 25 -10.70 -15.74 22.81
C VAL A 25 -10.00 -14.39 22.94
N PHE A 26 -9.72 -13.92 24.16
CA PHE A 26 -8.98 -12.67 24.36
C PHE A 26 -7.56 -12.74 23.82
N VAL A 27 -6.85 -13.87 24.01
CA VAL A 27 -5.51 -14.08 23.45
C VAL A 27 -5.56 -14.06 21.92
N PHE A 28 -6.48 -14.80 21.30
CA PHE A 28 -6.63 -14.83 19.84
C PHE A 28 -7.02 -13.47 19.27
N ALA A 29 -7.91 -12.73 19.93
CA ALA A 29 -8.26 -11.37 19.52
C ALA A 29 -7.03 -10.44 19.56
N GLY A 30 -6.24 -10.51 20.63
CA GLY A 30 -4.99 -9.75 20.75
C GLY A 30 -3.99 -10.08 19.63
N LEU A 31 -3.72 -11.37 19.39
CA LEU A 31 -2.84 -11.82 18.31
C LEU A 31 -3.36 -11.40 16.93
N TYR A 32 -4.67 -11.44 16.70
CA TYR A 32 -5.28 -11.03 15.44
C TYR A 32 -5.08 -9.53 15.17
N PHE A 33 -5.29 -8.67 16.18
CA PHE A 33 -5.06 -7.23 16.03
C PHE A 33 -3.58 -6.90 15.79
N ASP A 34 -2.67 -7.59 16.47
CA ASP A 34 -1.23 -7.41 16.28
C ASP A 34 -0.80 -7.83 14.86
N GLN A 35 -1.23 -9.00 14.41
CA GLN A 35 -0.95 -9.46 13.05
C GLN A 35 -1.53 -8.54 11.98
N ARG A 36 -2.75 -8.01 12.19
CA ARG A 36 -3.35 -7.04 11.27
C ARG A 36 -2.51 -5.77 11.16
N ARG A 37 -1.97 -5.28 12.27
CA ARG A 37 -1.08 -4.11 12.28
C ARG A 37 0.22 -4.40 11.53
N ILE A 38 0.83 -5.56 11.76
CA ILE A 38 2.06 -5.98 11.06
C ILE A 38 1.81 -6.03 9.55
N ASN A 39 0.75 -6.71 9.11
CA ASN A 39 0.41 -6.82 7.69
C ASN A 39 0.18 -5.43 7.06
N ARG A 40 -0.49 -4.52 7.78
CA ARG A 40 -0.69 -3.14 7.29
C ARG A 40 0.63 -2.41 7.10
N LEU A 41 1.56 -2.52 8.05
CA LEU A 41 2.89 -1.91 7.93
C LEU A 41 3.67 -2.50 6.76
N GLU A 42 3.56 -3.81 6.54
CA GLU A 42 4.20 -4.48 5.41
C GLU A 42 3.62 -4.01 4.06
N TYR A 43 2.30 -3.80 3.95
CA TYR A 43 1.72 -3.23 2.73
C TYR A 43 2.17 -1.78 2.49
N ILE A 44 2.29 -0.98 3.54
CA ILE A 44 2.81 0.40 3.44
C ILE A 44 4.26 0.37 2.94
N ASP A 45 5.11 -0.45 3.55
CA ASP A 45 6.52 -0.59 3.17
C ASP A 45 6.68 -1.05 1.72
N GLN A 46 5.92 -2.07 1.30
CA GLN A 46 5.96 -2.52 -0.09
C GLN A 46 5.44 -1.45 -1.07
N TYR A 47 4.38 -0.73 -0.71
CA TYR A 47 3.86 0.37 -1.53
C TYR A 47 4.91 1.47 -1.70
N GLU A 48 5.51 1.94 -0.61
CA GLU A 48 6.51 3.01 -0.62
C GLU A 48 7.78 2.59 -1.35
N ASN A 49 8.21 1.34 -1.18
CA ASN A 49 9.35 0.81 -1.92
C ASN A 49 9.10 0.78 -3.43
N ASN A 50 7.90 0.41 -3.89
CA ASN A 50 7.57 0.47 -5.32
C ASN A 50 7.51 1.91 -5.85
N ILE A 51 7.00 2.86 -5.06
CA ILE A 51 7.04 4.29 -5.41
C ILE A 51 8.49 4.77 -5.55
N LEU A 52 9.36 4.41 -4.60
CA LEU A 52 10.77 4.77 -4.63
C LEU A 52 11.51 4.13 -5.81
N LEU A 53 11.24 2.86 -6.12
CA LEU A 53 11.83 2.18 -7.27
C LEU A 53 11.46 2.86 -8.59
N ALA A 54 10.20 3.27 -8.75
CA ALA A 54 9.76 4.05 -9.90
C ALA A 54 10.53 5.39 -10.01
N ALA A 55 10.69 6.12 -8.89
CA ALA A 55 11.45 7.37 -8.87
C ALA A 55 12.93 7.15 -9.27
N GLN A 56 13.59 6.18 -8.66
CA GLN A 56 14.98 5.84 -8.93
C GLN A 56 15.20 5.40 -10.38
N GLU A 57 14.21 4.75 -10.99
CA GLU A 57 14.31 4.33 -12.38
C GLU A 57 14.22 5.51 -13.34
N ILE A 58 13.40 6.50 -13.02
CA ILE A 58 13.39 7.78 -13.74
C ILE A 58 14.75 8.48 -13.59
N ASP A 59 15.31 8.53 -12.37
CA ASP A 59 16.62 9.15 -12.14
C ASP A 59 17.73 8.47 -12.94
N LYS A 60 17.75 7.13 -12.97
CA LYS A 60 18.71 6.37 -13.80
C LYS A 60 18.60 6.73 -15.27
N TYR A 61 17.38 6.85 -15.80
CA TYR A 61 17.18 7.31 -17.16
C TYR A 61 17.68 8.74 -17.34
N ASN A 62 17.36 9.64 -16.42
CA ASN A 62 17.75 11.04 -16.50
C ASN A 62 19.28 11.24 -16.46
N GLU A 63 19.99 10.44 -15.67
CA GLU A 63 21.46 10.44 -15.60
C GLU A 63 22.12 9.90 -16.88
N LYS A 64 21.60 8.79 -17.43
CA LYS A 64 22.25 8.06 -18.53
C LYS A 64 21.78 8.49 -19.91
N GLN A 65 20.51 8.90 -20.02
CA GLN A 65 19.82 9.25 -21.26
C GLN A 65 19.85 8.12 -22.32
N THR A 66 19.85 6.86 -21.87
CA THR A 66 19.84 5.66 -22.71
C THR A 66 18.65 4.78 -22.39
N ASP A 67 18.26 3.89 -23.33
CA ASP A 67 17.27 2.84 -23.10
C ASP A 67 15.91 3.34 -22.55
N TYR A 68 15.41 4.45 -23.09
CA TYR A 68 14.15 5.07 -22.65
C TYR A 68 13.00 4.07 -22.50
N ASP A 69 12.75 3.24 -23.52
CA ASP A 69 11.62 2.30 -23.50
C ASP A 69 11.74 1.28 -22.37
N LEU A 70 12.97 0.87 -22.01
CA LEU A 70 13.19 -0.03 -20.89
C LEU A 70 12.84 0.65 -19.57
N HIS A 71 13.45 1.82 -19.31
CA HIS A 71 13.24 2.56 -18.08
C HIS A 71 11.78 2.98 -17.91
N TYR A 72 11.12 3.43 -18.98
CA TYR A 72 9.71 3.79 -18.97
C TYR A 72 8.81 2.59 -18.61
N ASN A 73 9.10 1.41 -19.17
CA ASN A 73 8.36 0.19 -18.83
C ASN A 73 8.60 -0.28 -17.38
N MET A 74 9.80 -0.06 -16.85
CA MET A 74 10.09 -0.35 -15.43
C MET A 74 9.33 0.58 -14.50
N VAL A 75 9.29 1.89 -14.80
CA VAL A 75 8.44 2.86 -14.07
C VAL A 75 6.98 2.45 -14.09
N LEU A 76 6.46 2.05 -15.26
CA LEU A 76 5.09 1.53 -15.39
C LEU A 76 4.85 0.30 -14.53
N SER A 77 5.80 -0.63 -14.49
CA SER A 77 5.71 -1.86 -13.67
C SER A 77 5.65 -1.52 -12.19
N ASP A 78 6.55 -0.67 -11.70
CA ASP A 78 6.65 -0.33 -10.28
C ASP A 78 5.44 0.50 -9.82
N LEU A 79 4.98 1.47 -10.62
CA LEU A 79 3.72 2.17 -10.36
C LEU A 79 2.51 1.23 -10.40
N GLY A 80 2.50 0.25 -11.30
CA GLY A 80 1.48 -0.79 -11.38
C GLY A 80 1.44 -1.67 -10.14
N ALA A 81 2.61 -2.01 -9.59
CA ALA A 81 2.75 -2.75 -8.34
C ALA A 81 2.28 -1.90 -7.15
N ALA A 82 2.76 -0.66 -7.01
CA ALA A 82 2.33 0.30 -5.99
C ALA A 82 0.80 0.45 -5.97
N ARG A 83 0.19 0.61 -7.15
CA ARG A 83 -1.26 0.65 -7.34
C ARG A 83 -1.98 -0.60 -6.82
N SER A 84 -1.43 -1.78 -7.04
CA SER A 84 -2.05 -3.04 -6.61
C SER A 84 -2.03 -3.19 -5.08
N ILE A 85 -1.03 -2.61 -4.42
CA ILE A 85 -0.81 -2.72 -2.98
C ILE A 85 -1.56 -1.63 -2.21
N ILE A 86 -1.58 -0.39 -2.71
CA ILE A 86 -2.21 0.74 -2.01
C ILE A 86 -3.70 0.50 -1.69
N PHE A 87 -4.38 -0.31 -2.49
CA PHE A 87 -5.76 -0.74 -2.23
C PHE A 87 -5.92 -1.51 -0.90
N LEU A 88 -4.87 -2.16 -0.41
CA LEU A 88 -4.87 -2.95 0.83
C LEU A 88 -4.56 -2.10 2.07
N ILE A 89 -4.27 -0.80 1.90
CA ILE A 89 -3.90 0.10 2.99
C ILE A 89 -5.14 0.88 3.43
N ASP A 90 -5.62 0.57 4.64
CA ASP A 90 -6.70 1.32 5.29
C ASP A 90 -6.32 2.82 5.39
N ASP A 91 -7.29 3.69 5.10
CA ASP A 91 -7.23 5.17 5.09
C ASP A 91 -6.45 5.84 3.95
N TYR A 92 -6.09 5.10 2.89
CA TYR A 92 -5.35 5.65 1.73
C TYR A 92 -6.23 6.00 0.52
N THR A 93 -7.56 6.14 0.68
CA THR A 93 -8.48 6.28 -0.47
C THR A 93 -8.15 7.42 -1.43
N GLU A 94 -7.82 8.62 -0.93
CA GLU A 94 -7.47 9.74 -1.81
C GLU A 94 -6.08 9.57 -2.44
N LYS A 95 -5.10 9.09 -1.66
CA LYS A 95 -3.75 8.74 -2.14
C LYS A 95 -3.82 7.69 -3.26
N GLN A 96 -4.68 6.69 -3.08
CA GLN A 96 -4.94 5.64 -4.08
C GLN A 96 -5.46 6.24 -5.39
N LYS A 97 -6.41 7.17 -5.34
CA LYS A 97 -6.94 7.80 -6.56
C LYS A 97 -5.82 8.52 -7.32
N ILE A 98 -4.99 9.28 -6.62
CA ILE A 98 -3.88 10.03 -7.23
C ILE A 98 -2.89 9.07 -7.88
N ILE A 99 -2.43 8.02 -7.18
CA ILE A 99 -1.50 7.03 -7.76
C ILE A 99 -2.12 6.26 -8.92
N ASN A 100 -3.40 5.91 -8.84
CA ASN A 100 -4.11 5.28 -9.95
C ASN A 100 -4.09 6.18 -11.19
N GLU A 101 -4.47 7.44 -11.03
CA GLU A 101 -4.53 8.40 -12.12
C GLU A 101 -3.14 8.68 -12.70
N LEU A 102 -2.12 8.81 -11.86
CA LEU A 102 -0.73 8.97 -12.30
C LEU A 102 -0.28 7.78 -13.14
N HIS A 103 -0.45 6.55 -12.65
CA HIS A 103 -0.16 5.34 -13.41
C HIS A 103 -0.94 5.31 -14.75
N TYR A 104 -2.23 5.67 -14.74
CA TYR A 104 -3.00 5.77 -15.98
C TYR A 104 -2.44 6.81 -16.94
N CYS A 105 -1.92 7.94 -16.44
CA CYS A 105 -1.28 8.93 -17.29
C CYS A 105 -0.04 8.37 -17.98
N PHE A 106 0.81 7.63 -17.26
CA PHE A 106 1.94 6.91 -17.86
C PHE A 106 1.50 5.89 -18.92
N VAL A 107 0.39 5.19 -18.72
CA VAL A 107 -0.10 4.20 -19.69
C VAL A 107 -0.73 4.86 -20.92
N LYS A 108 -1.53 5.92 -20.74
CA LYS A 108 -2.40 6.48 -21.79
C LYS A 108 -1.80 7.64 -22.53
N TYR A 109 -0.96 8.44 -21.88
CA TYR A 109 -0.40 9.67 -22.45
C TYR A 109 1.14 9.64 -22.38
N PRO A 110 1.79 8.61 -22.94
CA PRO A 110 3.23 8.41 -22.76
C PRO A 110 4.09 9.54 -23.33
N ASN A 111 3.63 10.21 -24.39
CA ASN A 111 4.32 11.36 -24.96
C ASN A 111 4.31 12.57 -24.01
N GLN A 112 3.16 12.87 -23.41
CA GLN A 112 3.03 13.98 -22.45
C GLN A 112 3.77 13.66 -21.14
N MET A 113 3.76 12.40 -20.71
CA MET A 113 4.47 11.97 -19.51
C MET A 113 5.99 11.94 -19.68
N ARG A 114 6.50 11.74 -20.91
CA ARG A 114 7.94 11.86 -21.21
C ARG A 114 8.48 13.24 -20.81
N GLU A 115 7.69 14.29 -21.03
CA GLU A 115 8.07 15.67 -20.70
C GLU A 115 7.96 15.98 -19.20
N LYS A 116 7.38 15.07 -18.41
CA LYS A 116 7.08 15.23 -16.97
C LYS A 116 7.83 14.23 -16.11
N LEU A 117 8.88 13.59 -16.64
CA LEU A 117 9.65 12.60 -15.89
C LEU A 117 10.32 13.21 -14.66
N ASP A 118 10.95 14.38 -14.78
CA ASP A 118 11.60 15.07 -13.65
C ASP A 118 10.61 15.41 -12.54
N ASP A 119 9.46 16.00 -12.91
CA ASP A 119 8.38 16.33 -11.97
C ASP A 119 7.84 15.05 -11.30
N SER A 120 7.70 13.97 -12.09
CA SER A 120 7.21 12.67 -11.58
C SER A 120 8.21 12.05 -10.61
N SER A 121 9.51 12.05 -10.92
CA SER A 121 10.53 11.54 -10.00
C SER A 121 10.51 12.30 -8.69
N LYS A 122 10.46 13.64 -8.75
CA LYS A 122 10.39 14.49 -7.55
C LYS A 122 9.16 14.18 -6.69
N ALA A 123 7.98 14.11 -7.29
CA ALA A 123 6.76 13.79 -6.57
C ALA A 123 6.81 12.39 -5.92
N LEU A 124 7.36 11.40 -6.62
CA LEU A 124 7.49 10.03 -6.11
C LEU A 124 8.51 9.94 -4.96
N HIS A 125 9.65 10.65 -5.05
CA HIS A 125 10.59 10.77 -3.92
C HIS A 125 9.95 11.43 -2.71
N ASP A 126 9.24 12.55 -2.91
CA ASP A 126 8.54 13.24 -1.82
C ASP A 126 7.49 12.32 -1.15
N ILE A 127 6.82 11.46 -1.92
CA ILE A 127 5.90 10.45 -1.36
C ILE A 127 6.66 9.40 -0.54
N ALA A 128 7.78 8.88 -1.07
CA ALA A 128 8.60 7.89 -0.38
C ALA A 128 9.28 8.44 0.89
N ASP A 129 9.61 9.73 0.90
CA ASP A 129 10.16 10.47 2.05
C ASP A 129 9.07 10.92 3.04
N HIS A 130 7.81 10.50 2.82
CA HIS A 130 6.64 10.83 3.62
C HIS A 130 6.37 12.34 3.75
N LEU A 131 6.69 13.12 2.72
CA LEU A 131 6.39 14.53 2.67
C LEU A 131 4.95 14.73 2.18
N ASP A 132 4.17 15.51 2.94
CA ASP A 132 2.75 15.75 2.66
C ASP A 132 2.51 16.26 1.22
N LYS A 133 3.43 17.07 0.70
CA LYS A 133 3.36 17.66 -0.64
C LYS A 133 3.49 16.66 -1.78
N GLY A 134 4.07 15.48 -1.59
CA GLY A 134 4.37 14.57 -2.70
C GLY A 134 3.12 14.12 -3.47
N TYR A 135 2.00 13.90 -2.75
CA TYR A 135 0.72 13.57 -3.39
C TYR A 135 0.07 14.77 -4.08
N ASP A 136 0.26 15.97 -3.57
CA ASP A 136 -0.22 17.20 -4.21
C ASP A 136 0.55 17.45 -5.53
N GLU A 137 1.87 17.27 -5.51
CA GLU A 137 2.72 17.36 -6.70
C GLU A 137 2.33 16.31 -7.76
N ALA A 138 2.13 15.05 -7.34
CA ALA A 138 1.64 13.99 -8.24
C ALA A 138 0.27 14.34 -8.85
N LYS A 139 -0.61 14.98 -8.08
CA LYS A 139 -1.91 15.43 -8.55
C LYS A 139 -1.79 16.57 -9.55
N GLU A 140 -0.91 17.55 -9.32
CA GLU A 140 -0.65 18.63 -10.28
C GLU A 140 -0.17 18.09 -11.63
N ILE A 141 0.68 17.06 -11.62
CA ILE A 141 1.10 16.35 -12.83
C ILE A 141 -0.13 15.77 -13.54
N VAL A 142 -0.96 14.99 -12.84
CA VAL A 142 -2.18 14.39 -13.39
C VAL A 142 -3.16 15.41 -13.97
N ASP A 143 -3.34 16.54 -13.28
CA ASP A 143 -4.27 17.60 -13.69
C ASP A 143 -3.73 18.41 -14.88
N SER A 144 -2.41 18.44 -15.08
CA SER A 144 -1.77 19.09 -16.22
C SER A 144 -1.84 18.29 -17.52
N ILE A 145 -2.18 17.00 -17.47
CA ILE A 145 -2.31 16.15 -18.66
C ILE A 145 -3.57 16.51 -19.44
N ASN A 146 -3.41 16.76 -20.75
CA ASN A 146 -4.54 16.96 -21.63
C ASN A 146 -5.22 15.62 -21.94
N LYS A 147 -6.18 15.24 -21.10
CA LYS A 147 -6.91 13.96 -21.20
C LYS A 147 -7.78 13.82 -22.46
N LEU A 148 -8.02 14.92 -23.16
CA LEU A 148 -8.81 14.99 -24.41
C LEU A 148 -7.93 15.04 -25.67
N GLY A 149 -6.61 15.20 -25.52
CA GLY A 149 -5.65 15.20 -26.63
C GLY A 149 -4.86 13.88 -26.69
N ASP A 150 -4.27 13.63 -27.87
CA ASP A 150 -3.33 12.52 -28.08
C ASP A 150 -1.99 12.74 -27.35
#